data_AF-A0A9P1IDN2-F1
#
_entry.id   AF-A0A9P1IDN2-F1
#
_cell.length_a   1.000
_cell.length_b   1.000
_cell.length_c   1.000
_cell.angle_alpha   90.00
_cell.angle_beta   90.00
_cell.angle_gamma   90.00
#
_symmetry.space_group_name_H-M   'P 1'
#
loop_
_entity.id
_entity.type
_entity.pdbx_description
1 polymer ?
#
loop_
_entity_poly.entity_id
_entity_poly.type
_entity_poly.pdbx_seq_one_letter_code
_entity_poly.pdbx_strand_id
1 'polypeptide(L)'
;MAGANVILQNFDKGLRAHWPPEQLATIARLSRLFEENPVPTFVNSMLLRLADCFKDGTNDVRVSIARALGQCGSQLTLAFSSAEIFRRILVVSHSNDPNAREATLDVLSAIAPIFPESGQAHHIICESMNTSHDGEFRAACSAMKSFAQLSSMFSEDIVLRIGKLLEDSAICERRKIEICKVFSTMCANATTMDYVFDIVDNIINRNISDSLLSEFLEATTSLCIEIRYAIPKQIDNLLNILLPIKEDCSSAARIRMLIILRELKRLAEYSNIWKEEQVETF
;
A
#
# COMPACT_ATOMS: atom_id res chain seq x y z
N MET A 1 29.82 16.60 16.56
CA MET A 1 30.15 16.26 15.16
C MET A 1 31.08 15.05 15.01
N ALA A 2 32.12 14.87 15.83
CA ALA A 2 33.03 13.71 15.71
C ALA A 2 32.34 12.33 15.87
N GLY A 3 31.38 12.19 16.79
CA GLY A 3 30.65 10.93 17.01
C GLY A 3 29.81 10.46 15.82
N ALA A 4 29.07 11.37 15.17
CA ALA A 4 28.24 11.04 14.00
C ALA A 4 29.08 10.56 12.80
N ASN A 5 30.27 11.14 12.61
CA ASN A 5 31.19 10.69 11.55
C ASN A 5 31.70 9.27 11.81
N VAL A 6 32.03 8.93 13.05
CA VAL A 6 32.46 7.57 13.42
C VAL A 6 31.32 6.56 13.23
N ILE A 7 30.09 6.93 13.62
CA ILE A 7 28.90 6.09 13.39
C ILE A 7 28.71 5.82 11.89
N LEU A 8 28.77 6.87 11.07
CA LEU A 8 28.61 6.76 9.61
C LEU A 8 29.72 5.90 8.98
N GLN A 9 30.96 6.02 9.44
CA GLN A 9 32.09 5.19 8.97
C GLN A 9 31.89 3.72 9.34
N ASN A 10 31.47 3.43 10.58
CA ASN A 10 31.21 2.06 11.03
C ASN A 10 30.04 1.44 10.27
N PHE A 11 28.99 2.22 10.01
CA PHE A 11 27.87 1.76 9.20
C PHE A 11 28.29 1.44 7.77
N ASP A 12 29.07 2.31 7.12
CA ASP A 12 29.61 2.05 5.78
C ASP A 12 30.50 0.80 5.74
N LYS A 13 31.35 0.62 6.74
CA LYS A 13 32.19 -0.57 6.86
C LYS A 13 31.35 -1.84 6.96
N GLY A 14 30.29 -1.83 7.78
CA GLY A 14 29.37 -2.95 7.93
C GLY A 14 28.59 -3.26 6.66
N LEU A 15 28.14 -2.24 5.93
CA LEU A 15 27.47 -2.43 4.63
C LEU A 15 28.40 -3.03 3.55
N ARG A 16 29.70 -2.71 3.61
CA ARG A 16 30.72 -3.23 2.68
C ARG A 16 31.37 -4.54 3.14
N ALA A 17 30.91 -5.12 4.24
CA ALA A 17 31.45 -6.37 4.74
C ALA A 17 31.27 -7.49 3.71
N HIS A 18 32.30 -8.33 3.54
CA HIS A 18 32.22 -9.51 2.67
C HIS A 18 31.29 -10.60 3.21
N TRP A 19 30.92 -10.51 4.50
CA TRP A 19 30.12 -11.50 5.19
C TRP A 19 28.66 -11.02 5.29
N PRO A 20 27.69 -11.65 4.58
CA PRO A 20 26.31 -11.17 4.55
C PRO A 20 25.64 -10.97 5.91
N PRO A 21 25.84 -11.84 6.94
CA PRO A 21 25.31 -11.61 8.28
C PRO A 21 25.74 -10.30 8.92
N GLU A 22 26.95 -9.80 8.62
CA GLU A 22 27.41 -8.50 9.11
C GLU A 22 26.68 -7.35 8.43
N GLN A 23 26.41 -7.47 7.12
CA GLN A 23 25.58 -6.50 6.39
C GLN A 23 24.16 -6.45 6.97
N LEU A 24 23.54 -7.62 7.16
CA LEU A 24 22.20 -7.74 7.74
C LEU A 24 22.11 -7.17 9.15
N ALA A 25 23.09 -7.47 10.01
CA ALA A 25 23.17 -6.91 11.37
C ALA A 25 23.37 -5.39 11.35
N THR A 26 24.09 -4.86 10.36
CA THR A 26 24.28 -3.43 10.17
C THR A 26 22.97 -2.75 9.74
N ILE A 27 22.27 -3.33 8.77
CA ILE A 27 20.99 -2.82 8.25
C ILE A 27 19.91 -2.84 9.33
N ALA A 28 19.84 -3.89 10.15
CA ALA A 28 18.85 -4.03 11.23
C ALA A 28 18.90 -2.92 12.29
N ARG A 29 20.00 -2.16 12.35
CA ARG A 29 20.17 -1.05 13.30
C ARG A 29 19.70 0.30 12.75
N LEU A 30 19.23 0.35 11.50
CA LEU A 30 18.95 1.61 10.80
C LEU A 30 17.95 2.52 11.53
N SER A 31 16.79 1.98 11.92
CA SER A 31 15.72 2.74 12.58
C SER A 31 16.23 3.41 13.87
N ARG A 32 16.88 2.62 14.73
CA ARG A 32 17.52 3.12 15.95
C ARG A 32 18.56 4.21 15.67
N LEU A 33 19.37 4.06 14.62
CA LEU A 33 20.38 5.07 14.28
C LEU A 33 19.74 6.40 13.84
N PHE A 34 18.59 6.35 13.16
CA PHE A 34 17.84 7.55 12.77
C PHE A 34 17.13 8.19 13.97
N GLU A 35 16.59 7.39 14.89
CA GLU A 35 16.01 7.89 16.15
C GLU A 35 17.05 8.60 17.02
N GLU A 36 18.25 8.02 17.15
CA GLU A 36 19.34 8.60 17.93
C GLU A 36 20.00 9.80 17.23
N ASN A 37 19.88 9.90 15.90
CA ASN A 37 20.54 10.93 15.08
C ASN A 37 19.63 11.47 13.96
N PRO A 38 18.51 12.17 14.27
CA PRO A 38 17.53 12.62 13.29
C PRO A 38 17.98 13.90 12.56
N VAL A 39 19.25 13.99 12.21
CA VAL A 39 19.83 15.13 11.50
C VAL A 39 19.75 14.88 9.99
N PRO A 40 19.18 15.79 9.17
CA PRO A 40 18.99 15.58 7.74
C PRO A 40 20.24 15.13 6.98
N THR A 41 21.40 15.72 7.27
CA THR A 41 22.68 15.35 6.62
C THR A 41 23.10 13.92 6.95
N PHE A 42 22.84 13.46 8.18
CA PHE A 42 23.14 12.10 8.61
C PHE A 42 22.20 11.09 7.94
N VAL A 43 20.88 11.31 8.03
CA VAL A 43 19.86 10.47 7.39
C VAL A 43 20.10 10.37 5.89
N ASN A 44 20.30 11.49 5.22
CA ASN A 44 20.58 11.53 3.79
C ASN A 44 21.84 10.71 3.41
N SER A 45 22.93 10.87 4.18
CA SER A 45 24.18 10.13 3.94
C SER A 45 24.01 8.62 4.12
N MET A 46 23.25 8.21 5.13
CA MET A 46 22.95 6.80 5.39
C MET A 46 22.09 6.20 4.27
N LEU A 47 21.06 6.92 3.81
CA LEU A 47 20.20 6.47 2.73
C LEU A 47 20.94 6.35 1.39
N LEU A 48 21.86 7.26 1.08
CA LEU A 48 22.71 7.15 -0.11
C LEU A 48 23.57 5.87 -0.09
N ARG A 49 24.17 5.54 1.07
CA ARG A 49 24.97 4.32 1.25
C ARG A 49 24.12 3.06 1.19
N LEU A 50 22.92 3.09 1.76
CA LEU A 50 21.95 2.00 1.65
C LEU A 50 21.50 1.79 0.21
N ALA A 51 21.28 2.86 -0.56
CA ALA A 51 20.90 2.77 -1.95
C ALA A 51 22.03 2.15 -2.81
N ASP A 52 23.30 2.46 -2.51
CA ASP A 52 24.44 1.78 -3.13
C ASP A 52 24.48 0.28 -2.75
N CYS A 53 24.28 -0.03 -1.47
CA CYS A 53 24.23 -1.41 -0.97
C CYS A 53 23.06 -2.20 -1.57
N PHE A 54 21.91 -1.58 -1.78
CA PHE A 54 20.73 -2.17 -2.41
C PHE A 54 21.00 -2.54 -3.88
N LYS A 55 21.64 -1.61 -4.61
CA LYS A 55 22.00 -1.79 -6.02
C LYS A 55 22.91 -3.02 -6.20
N ASP A 56 23.98 -3.11 -5.41
CA ASP A 56 25.04 -4.13 -5.56
C ASP A 56 24.81 -5.40 -4.70
N GLY A 57 23.81 -5.39 -3.82
CA GLY A 57 23.57 -6.45 -2.83
C GLY A 57 22.86 -7.71 -3.34
N THR A 58 22.84 -8.74 -2.50
CA THR A 58 22.03 -9.95 -2.72
C THR A 58 20.55 -9.69 -2.41
N ASN A 59 19.66 -10.62 -2.77
CA ASN A 59 18.24 -10.47 -2.43
C ASN A 59 17.98 -10.43 -0.91
N ASP A 60 18.75 -11.18 -0.11
CA ASP A 60 18.64 -11.12 1.36
C ASP A 60 18.95 -9.72 1.90
N VAL A 61 19.99 -9.09 1.35
CA VAL A 61 20.36 -7.71 1.67
C VAL A 61 19.24 -6.75 1.26
N ARG A 62 18.72 -6.87 0.03
CA ARG A 62 17.64 -6.01 -0.49
C ARG A 62 16.37 -6.10 0.35
N VAL A 63 15.95 -7.32 0.71
CA VAL A 63 14.80 -7.55 1.59
C VAL A 63 15.05 -6.98 2.98
N SER A 64 16.27 -7.12 3.51
CA SER A 64 16.60 -6.52 4.81
C SER A 64 16.58 -4.99 4.77
N ILE A 65 17.02 -4.37 3.67
CA ILE A 65 16.95 -2.93 3.47
C ILE A 65 15.48 -2.47 3.41
N ALA A 66 14.64 -3.15 2.63
CA ALA A 66 13.22 -2.84 2.53
C ALA A 66 12.53 -2.84 3.91
N ARG A 67 12.76 -3.91 4.70
CA ARG A 67 12.22 -4.03 6.07
C ARG A 67 12.74 -2.93 6.99
N ALA A 68 14.03 -2.62 6.95
CA ALA A 68 14.63 -1.59 7.79
C ALA A 68 14.11 -0.19 7.45
N LEU A 69 13.93 0.12 6.16
CA LEU A 69 13.33 1.38 5.72
C LEU A 69 11.88 1.51 6.19
N GLY A 70 11.08 0.44 6.07
CA GLY A 70 9.70 0.43 6.56
C GLY A 70 9.56 0.73 8.07
N GLN A 71 10.62 0.52 8.86
CA GLN A 71 10.65 0.81 10.29
C GLN A 71 11.08 2.26 10.63
N CYS A 72 11.59 3.02 9.66
CA CYS A 72 12.11 4.39 9.90
C CYS A 72 11.02 5.47 9.91
N GLY A 73 9.82 5.17 9.39
CA GLY A 73 8.68 6.09 9.40
C GLY A 73 9.00 7.47 8.79
N SER A 74 8.56 8.54 9.47
CA SER A 74 8.68 9.92 8.98
C SER A 74 10.13 10.42 8.88
N GLN A 75 11.10 9.77 9.52
CA GLN A 75 12.52 10.16 9.47
C GLN A 75 13.07 10.11 8.04
N LEU A 76 12.52 9.25 7.19
CA LEU A 76 12.88 9.14 5.78
C LEU A 76 12.70 10.46 5.01
N THR A 77 11.74 11.28 5.42
CA THR A 77 11.44 12.59 4.80
C THR A 77 12.54 13.63 5.02
N LEU A 78 13.51 13.37 5.91
CA LEU A 78 14.67 14.22 6.12
C LEU A 78 15.71 14.11 4.99
N ALA A 79 15.55 13.16 4.07
CA ALA A 79 16.41 12.98 2.91
C ALA A 79 16.18 14.09 1.87
N PHE A 80 17.26 14.71 1.38
CA PHE A 80 17.20 15.76 0.36
C PHE A 80 17.85 15.37 -0.97
N SER A 81 18.58 14.24 -1.02
CA SER A 81 19.15 13.65 -2.24
C SER A 81 18.21 12.62 -2.87
N SER A 82 16.91 12.89 -2.83
CA SER A 82 15.83 11.96 -3.23
C SER A 82 16.02 11.40 -4.64
N ALA A 83 16.36 12.26 -5.61
CA ALA A 83 16.58 11.85 -7.00
C ALA A 83 17.73 10.83 -7.15
N GLU A 84 18.83 11.01 -6.42
CA GLU A 84 19.99 10.11 -6.51
C GLU A 84 19.73 8.79 -5.75
N ILE A 85 19.06 8.86 -4.59
CA ILE A 85 18.59 7.68 -3.85
C ILE A 85 17.68 6.83 -4.76
N PHE A 86 16.70 7.48 -5.39
CA PHE A 86 15.75 6.83 -6.29
C PHE A 86 16.45 6.19 -7.50
N ARG A 87 17.34 6.94 -8.17
CA ARG A 87 18.09 6.44 -9.34
C ARG A 87 18.87 5.16 -9.03
N ARG A 88 19.51 5.08 -7.86
CA ARG A 88 20.29 3.90 -7.44
C ARG A 88 19.40 2.69 -7.18
N ILE A 89 18.24 2.90 -6.57
CA ILE A 89 17.26 1.83 -6.29
C ILE A 89 16.68 1.29 -7.60
N LEU A 90 16.34 2.17 -8.54
CA LEU A 90 15.72 1.79 -9.81
C LEU A 90 16.58 0.94 -10.73
N VAL A 91 17.90 0.89 -10.55
CA VAL A 91 18.75 0.00 -11.36
C VAL A 91 18.29 -1.46 -11.26
N VAL A 92 17.71 -1.85 -10.12
CA VAL A 92 17.27 -3.22 -9.85
C VAL A 92 15.86 -3.52 -10.41
N SER A 93 15.05 -2.51 -10.74
CA SER A 93 13.67 -2.71 -11.21
C SER A 93 13.59 -3.46 -12.55
N HIS A 94 14.64 -3.40 -13.36
CA HIS A 94 14.73 -4.10 -14.64
C HIS A 94 15.48 -5.44 -14.55
N SER A 95 15.72 -5.95 -13.35
CA SER A 95 16.32 -7.27 -13.15
C SER A 95 15.43 -8.37 -13.74
N ASN A 96 16.05 -9.41 -14.32
CA ASN A 96 15.34 -10.62 -14.73
C ASN A 96 14.86 -11.47 -13.53
N ASP A 97 15.42 -11.24 -12.34
CA ASP A 97 15.03 -11.93 -11.11
C ASP A 97 13.80 -11.26 -10.47
N PRO A 98 12.64 -11.96 -10.39
CA PRO A 98 11.43 -11.41 -9.79
C PRO A 98 11.59 -11.08 -8.29
N ASN A 99 12.45 -11.78 -7.56
CA ASN A 99 12.68 -11.48 -6.14
C ASN A 99 13.41 -10.14 -5.96
N ALA A 100 14.29 -9.80 -6.90
CA ALA A 100 14.97 -8.50 -6.91
C ALA A 100 13.98 -7.36 -7.24
N ARG A 101 13.05 -7.60 -8.17
CA ARG A 101 11.97 -6.65 -8.50
C ARG A 101 10.97 -6.50 -7.35
N GLU A 102 10.60 -7.59 -6.70
CA GLU A 102 9.79 -7.59 -5.47
C GLU A 102 10.44 -6.72 -4.38
N ALA A 103 11.72 -6.95 -4.07
CA ALA A 103 12.42 -6.12 -3.09
C ALA A 103 12.54 -4.65 -3.52
N THR A 104 12.58 -4.37 -4.83
CA THR A 104 12.55 -2.99 -5.35
C THR A 104 11.22 -2.32 -5.05
N LEU A 105 10.10 -3.02 -5.29
CA LEU A 105 8.76 -2.52 -4.99
C LEU A 105 8.55 -2.33 -3.48
N ASP A 106 9.05 -3.24 -2.64
CA ASP A 106 9.00 -3.08 -1.19
C ASP A 106 9.79 -1.86 -0.71
N VAL A 107 10.97 -1.62 -1.28
CA VAL A 107 11.74 -0.39 -1.01
C VAL A 107 10.96 0.83 -1.46
N LEU A 108 10.39 0.84 -2.68
CA LEU A 108 9.57 1.93 -3.19
C LEU A 108 8.40 2.23 -2.27
N SER A 109 7.71 1.20 -1.77
CA SER A 109 6.62 1.32 -0.79
C SER A 109 7.09 2.06 0.47
N ALA A 110 8.24 1.69 1.03
CA ALA A 110 8.77 2.30 2.24
C ALA A 110 9.20 3.76 2.05
N ILE A 111 9.71 4.13 0.88
CA ILE A 111 10.24 5.47 0.58
C ILE A 111 9.29 6.34 -0.23
N ALA A 112 8.04 5.91 -0.45
CA ALA A 112 7.00 6.68 -1.12
C ALA A 112 6.87 8.13 -0.59
N PRO A 113 6.99 8.41 0.74
CA PRO A 113 6.96 9.78 1.27
C PRO A 113 8.05 10.72 0.74
N ILE A 114 9.16 10.19 0.19
CA ILE A 114 10.28 11.00 -0.31
C ILE A 114 10.01 11.52 -1.73
N PHE A 115 9.20 10.81 -2.53
CA PHE A 115 8.94 11.16 -3.93
C PHE A 115 7.57 10.67 -4.41
N PRO A 116 6.46 11.09 -3.76
CA PRO A 116 5.13 10.59 -4.06
C PRO A 116 4.67 10.87 -5.50
N GLU A 117 5.23 11.90 -6.16
CA GLU A 117 4.90 12.29 -7.53
C GLU A 117 5.89 11.76 -8.60
N SER A 118 6.68 10.73 -8.27
CA SER A 118 7.61 10.15 -9.25
C SER A 118 6.86 9.32 -10.30
N GLY A 119 6.66 9.90 -11.49
CA GLY A 119 6.04 9.21 -12.62
C GLY A 119 6.77 7.92 -13.04
N GLN A 120 8.09 7.85 -12.84
CA GLN A 120 8.84 6.62 -13.09
C GLN A 120 8.53 5.52 -12.06
N ALA A 121 8.33 5.89 -10.79
CA ALA A 121 7.89 4.94 -9.76
C ALA A 121 6.48 4.43 -10.06
N HIS A 122 5.57 5.36 -10.39
CA HIS A 122 4.20 5.05 -10.79
C HIS A 122 4.15 4.07 -11.96
N HIS A 123 4.97 4.31 -13.00
CA HIS A 123 5.07 3.43 -14.16
C HIS A 123 5.51 2.01 -13.77
N ILE A 124 6.61 1.89 -13.00
CA ILE A 124 7.14 0.58 -12.59
C ILE A 124 6.12 -0.19 -11.75
N ILE A 125 5.47 0.48 -10.79
CA ILE A 125 4.40 -0.13 -9.97
C ILE A 125 3.28 -0.66 -10.87
N CYS A 126 2.82 0.17 -11.82
CA CYS A 126 1.77 -0.19 -12.76
C CYS A 126 2.15 -1.34 -13.70
N GLU A 127 3.42 -1.39 -14.13
CA GLU A 127 3.96 -2.45 -14.99
C GLU A 127 4.03 -3.79 -14.24
N SER A 128 4.52 -3.77 -13.00
CA SER A 128 4.64 -4.96 -12.15
C SER A 128 3.29 -5.60 -11.78
N MET A 129 2.15 -4.92 -11.97
CA MET A 129 0.83 -5.54 -11.83
C MET A 129 0.57 -6.67 -12.84
N ASN A 130 1.28 -6.67 -13.98
CA ASN A 130 1.14 -7.70 -15.02
C ASN A 130 2.07 -8.91 -14.80
N THR A 131 2.85 -8.95 -13.73
CA THR A 131 3.79 -10.05 -13.45
C THR A 131 3.07 -11.38 -13.20
N SER A 132 3.68 -12.49 -13.60
CA SER A 132 3.21 -13.84 -13.22
C SER A 132 3.71 -14.26 -11.83
N HIS A 133 4.67 -13.53 -11.25
CA HIS A 133 5.25 -13.86 -9.95
C HIS A 133 4.43 -13.28 -8.79
N ASP A 134 3.90 -14.15 -7.92
CA ASP A 134 2.97 -13.72 -6.86
C ASP A 134 3.61 -12.80 -5.79
N GLY A 135 4.90 -12.94 -5.51
CA GLY A 135 5.62 -12.06 -4.57
C GLY A 135 5.71 -10.62 -5.09
N GLU A 136 6.38 -10.43 -6.23
CA GLU A 136 6.34 -9.18 -7.01
C GLU A 136 4.93 -8.56 -7.15
N PHE A 137 3.89 -9.34 -7.46
CA PHE A 137 2.53 -8.81 -7.57
C PHE A 137 2.02 -8.22 -6.24
N ARG A 138 2.25 -8.90 -5.12
CA ARG A 138 1.88 -8.39 -3.79
C ARG A 138 2.67 -7.14 -3.42
N ALA A 139 3.97 -7.13 -3.70
CA ALA A 139 4.81 -5.95 -3.47
C ALA A 139 4.35 -4.76 -4.35
N ALA A 140 3.89 -5.01 -5.58
CA ALA A 140 3.30 -3.99 -6.44
C ALA A 140 2.01 -3.42 -5.83
N CYS A 141 1.12 -4.27 -5.30
CA CYS A 141 -0.08 -3.81 -4.59
C CYS A 141 0.26 -2.98 -3.35
N SER A 142 1.27 -3.39 -2.56
CA SER A 142 1.73 -2.63 -1.40
C SER A 142 2.31 -1.27 -1.80
N ALA A 143 3.20 -1.23 -2.79
CA ALA A 143 3.76 0.01 -3.31
C ALA A 143 2.66 0.92 -3.88
N MET A 144 1.73 0.35 -4.64
CA MET A 144 0.59 1.08 -5.18
C MET A 144 -0.23 1.74 -4.06
N LYS A 145 -0.54 1.00 -2.99
CA LYS A 145 -1.24 1.53 -1.81
C LYS A 145 -0.46 2.69 -1.16
N SER A 146 0.84 2.52 -0.93
CA SER A 146 1.69 3.54 -0.29
C SER A 146 1.80 4.82 -1.11
N PHE A 147 1.90 4.73 -2.44
CA PHE A 147 1.90 5.91 -3.31
C PHE A 147 0.52 6.55 -3.43
N ALA A 148 -0.54 5.74 -3.56
CA ALA A 148 -1.90 6.24 -3.68
C ALA A 148 -2.35 6.99 -2.42
N GLN A 149 -1.85 6.61 -1.24
CA GLN A 149 -2.11 7.34 0.00
C GLN A 149 -1.51 8.77 0.02
N LEU A 150 -0.58 9.07 -0.88
CA LEU A 150 0.19 10.32 -0.85
C LEU A 150 -0.03 11.19 -2.09
N SER A 151 -0.27 10.58 -3.26
CA SER A 151 -0.46 11.28 -4.53
C SER A 151 -1.90 11.16 -5.00
N SER A 152 -2.60 12.29 -5.10
CA SER A 152 -3.95 12.32 -5.67
C SER A 152 -3.94 12.03 -7.16
N MET A 153 -2.93 12.54 -7.88
CA MET A 153 -2.74 12.29 -9.32
C MET A 153 -2.58 10.79 -9.58
N PHE A 154 -1.74 10.11 -8.79
CA PHE A 154 -1.58 8.67 -8.93
C PHE A 154 -2.87 7.92 -8.59
N SER A 155 -3.61 8.36 -7.57
CA SER A 155 -4.89 7.74 -7.18
C SER A 155 -5.95 7.83 -8.28
N GLU A 156 -6.06 8.98 -8.93
CA GLU A 156 -6.94 9.20 -10.08
C GLU A 156 -6.56 8.30 -11.27
N ASP A 157 -5.25 8.11 -11.53
CA ASP A 157 -4.78 7.26 -12.61
C ASP A 157 -5.03 5.76 -12.34
N ILE A 158 -4.80 5.31 -11.10
CA ILE A 158 -4.89 3.88 -10.77
C ILE A 158 -6.33 3.40 -10.54
N VAL A 159 -7.26 4.24 -10.08
CA VAL A 159 -8.63 3.79 -9.73
C VAL A 159 -9.32 3.12 -10.93
N LEU A 160 -9.18 3.71 -12.12
CA LEU A 160 -9.72 3.18 -13.36
C LEU A 160 -9.01 1.89 -13.80
N ARG A 161 -7.70 1.82 -13.61
CA ARG A 161 -6.91 0.62 -13.92
C ARG A 161 -7.30 -0.54 -13.02
N ILE A 162 -7.41 -0.28 -11.72
CA ILE A 162 -7.85 -1.25 -10.71
C ILE A 162 -9.24 -1.78 -11.08
N GLY A 163 -10.19 -0.91 -11.42
CA GLY A 163 -11.52 -1.31 -11.89
C GLY A 163 -11.45 -2.33 -13.03
N LYS A 164 -10.66 -2.04 -14.07
CA LYS A 164 -10.45 -2.97 -15.21
C LYS A 164 -9.87 -4.32 -14.78
N LEU A 165 -8.88 -4.33 -13.89
CA LEU A 165 -8.26 -5.56 -13.38
C LEU A 165 -9.26 -6.41 -12.57
N LEU A 166 -10.12 -5.76 -11.79
CA LEU A 166 -11.14 -6.45 -11.00
C LEU A 166 -12.23 -7.06 -11.89
N GLU A 167 -12.53 -6.43 -13.02
CA GLU A 167 -13.48 -6.94 -14.01
C GLU A 167 -12.92 -8.06 -14.89
N ASP A 168 -11.59 -8.12 -15.06
CA ASP A 168 -10.92 -9.10 -15.90
C ASP A 168 -11.11 -10.53 -15.35
N SER A 169 -11.69 -11.42 -16.16
CA SER A 169 -11.89 -12.83 -15.84
C SER A 169 -10.58 -13.64 -15.80
N ALA A 170 -9.51 -13.17 -16.46
CA ALA A 170 -8.21 -13.84 -16.46
C ALA A 170 -7.48 -13.72 -15.12
N ILE A 171 -7.80 -12.69 -14.33
CA ILE A 171 -7.17 -12.45 -13.03
C ILE A 171 -7.81 -13.36 -11.99
N CYS A 172 -6.99 -14.16 -11.30
CA CYS A 172 -7.46 -15.05 -10.27
C CYS A 172 -7.98 -14.29 -9.04
N GLU A 173 -8.94 -14.88 -8.34
CA GLU A 173 -9.63 -14.24 -7.21
C GLU A 173 -8.67 -13.75 -6.11
N ARG A 174 -7.63 -14.54 -5.79
CA ARG A 174 -6.61 -14.15 -4.81
C ARG A 174 -5.97 -12.80 -5.15
N ARG A 175 -5.69 -12.55 -6.42
CA ARG A 175 -5.10 -11.29 -6.88
C ARG A 175 -6.11 -10.14 -6.83
N LYS A 176 -7.39 -10.41 -7.13
CA LYS A 176 -8.46 -9.42 -6.97
C LYS A 176 -8.57 -8.95 -5.53
N ILE A 177 -8.50 -9.87 -4.55
CA ILE A 177 -8.48 -9.53 -3.12
C ILE A 177 -7.31 -8.59 -2.79
N GLU A 178 -6.10 -8.89 -3.26
CA GLU A 178 -4.95 -8.00 -3.00
C GLU A 178 -5.09 -6.61 -3.65
N ILE A 179 -5.70 -6.54 -4.84
CA ILE A 179 -5.99 -5.27 -5.52
C ILE A 179 -6.98 -4.43 -4.72
N CYS A 180 -8.02 -5.04 -4.12
CA CYS A 180 -9.04 -4.31 -3.35
C CYS A 180 -8.44 -3.52 -2.18
N LYS A 181 -7.41 -4.08 -1.53
CA LYS A 181 -6.73 -3.45 -0.39
C LYS A 181 -6.14 -2.09 -0.73
N VAL A 182 -5.84 -1.82 -2.00
CA VAL A 182 -5.31 -0.53 -2.45
C VAL A 182 -6.28 0.61 -2.20
N PHE A 183 -7.61 0.36 -2.30
CA PHE A 183 -8.61 1.41 -2.08
C PHE A 183 -8.60 1.97 -0.67
N SER A 184 -8.28 1.14 0.33
CA SER A 184 -8.52 1.43 1.76
C SER A 184 -7.93 2.74 2.29
N THR A 185 -6.85 3.25 1.68
CA THR A 185 -6.13 4.43 2.17
C THR A 185 -5.75 5.39 1.04
N MET A 186 -6.37 5.27 -0.14
CA MET A 186 -6.02 6.10 -1.30
C MET A 186 -6.46 7.57 -1.09
N CYS A 187 -5.71 8.52 -1.64
CA CYS A 187 -6.17 9.89 -1.77
C CYS A 187 -7.35 9.95 -2.74
N ALA A 188 -8.56 10.16 -2.24
CA ALA A 188 -9.73 10.30 -3.10
C ALA A 188 -10.42 11.65 -2.92
N ASN A 189 -10.73 12.27 -4.05
CA ASN A 189 -11.66 13.39 -4.15
C ASN A 189 -13.06 12.87 -4.56
N ALA A 190 -14.01 13.78 -4.78
CA ALA A 190 -15.37 13.42 -5.19
C ALA A 190 -15.38 12.52 -6.44
N THR A 191 -14.57 12.85 -7.45
CA THR A 191 -14.48 12.10 -8.71
C THR A 191 -13.89 10.71 -8.51
N THR A 192 -12.78 10.58 -7.78
CA THR A 192 -12.18 9.28 -7.46
C THR A 192 -13.15 8.42 -6.66
N MET A 193 -13.88 9.01 -5.70
CA MET A 193 -14.87 8.29 -4.90
C MET A 193 -16.05 7.80 -5.75
N ASP A 194 -16.53 8.60 -6.70
CA ASP A 194 -17.58 8.14 -7.61
C ASP A 194 -17.12 6.94 -8.44
N TYR A 195 -15.88 6.94 -8.94
CA TYR A 195 -15.32 5.77 -9.61
C TYR A 195 -15.22 4.55 -8.69
N VAL A 196 -14.82 4.71 -7.43
CA VAL A 196 -14.80 3.61 -6.47
C VAL A 196 -16.20 3.03 -6.28
N PHE A 197 -17.21 3.87 -6.11
CA PHE A 197 -18.59 3.41 -5.96
C PHE A 197 -19.13 2.73 -7.22
N ASP A 198 -18.83 3.25 -8.42
CA ASP A 198 -19.21 2.61 -9.68
C ASP A 198 -18.58 1.21 -9.81
N ILE A 199 -17.30 1.06 -9.41
CA ILE A 199 -16.61 -0.24 -9.38
C ILE A 199 -17.30 -1.18 -8.36
N VAL A 200 -17.62 -0.67 -7.18
CA VAL A 200 -18.30 -1.44 -6.13
C VAL A 200 -19.65 -1.94 -6.62
N ASP A 201 -20.48 -1.08 -7.21
CA ASP A 201 -21.79 -1.45 -7.74
C ASP A 201 -21.67 -2.47 -8.88
N ASN A 202 -20.71 -2.28 -9.79
CA ASN A 202 -20.46 -3.21 -10.89
C ASN A 202 -20.00 -4.60 -10.44
N ILE A 203 -19.32 -4.70 -9.30
CA ILE A 203 -18.76 -5.96 -8.80
C ILE A 203 -19.74 -6.67 -7.86
N ILE A 204 -20.43 -5.94 -6.98
CA ILE A 204 -21.39 -6.52 -6.04
C ILE A 204 -22.61 -7.09 -6.76
N ASN A 205 -23.00 -6.51 -7.89
CA ASN A 205 -24.06 -7.06 -8.74
C ASN A 205 -23.66 -8.37 -9.46
N ARG A 206 -22.40 -8.82 -9.34
CA ARG A 206 -21.92 -10.11 -9.87
C ARG A 206 -21.92 -11.16 -8.76
N ASN A 207 -21.97 -12.43 -9.16
CA ASN A 207 -21.78 -13.54 -8.23
C ASN A 207 -20.31 -13.68 -7.83
N ILE A 208 -19.88 -12.90 -6.84
CA ILE A 208 -18.53 -12.91 -6.26
C ILE A 208 -18.46 -13.83 -5.05
N SER A 209 -17.26 -14.27 -4.63
CA SER A 209 -17.09 -15.02 -3.38
C SER A 209 -17.28 -14.13 -2.14
N ASP A 210 -17.58 -14.75 -1.00
CA ASP A 210 -17.72 -14.04 0.27
C ASP A 210 -16.39 -13.43 0.73
N SER A 211 -15.26 -14.06 0.36
CA SER A 211 -13.92 -13.52 0.64
C SER A 211 -13.67 -12.23 -0.12
N LEU A 212 -14.05 -12.19 -1.40
CA LEU A 212 -13.89 -11.00 -2.22
C LEU A 212 -14.85 -9.89 -1.76
N LEU A 213 -16.12 -10.23 -1.47
CA LEU A 213 -17.09 -9.30 -0.91
C LEU A 213 -16.60 -8.66 0.40
N SER A 214 -16.08 -9.47 1.32
CA SER A 214 -15.54 -8.99 2.59
C SER A 214 -14.42 -7.97 2.39
N GLU A 215 -13.46 -8.26 1.52
CA GLU A 215 -12.33 -7.38 1.27
C GLU A 215 -12.76 -6.07 0.59
N PHE A 216 -13.69 -6.13 -0.38
CA PHE A 216 -14.22 -4.94 -1.03
C PHE A 216 -14.93 -4.00 -0.07
N LEU A 217 -15.84 -4.55 0.75
CA LEU A 217 -16.60 -3.76 1.71
C LEU A 217 -15.68 -3.21 2.81
N GLU A 218 -14.69 -3.98 3.26
CA GLU A 218 -13.69 -3.53 4.23
C GLU A 218 -12.84 -2.37 3.69
N ALA A 219 -12.34 -2.50 2.46
CA ALA A 219 -11.53 -1.47 1.83
C ALA A 219 -12.33 -0.18 1.56
N THR A 220 -13.53 -0.31 0.98
CA THR A 220 -14.39 0.85 0.67
C THR A 220 -14.87 1.54 1.95
N THR A 221 -15.26 0.79 2.98
CA THR A 221 -15.66 1.36 4.27
C THR A 221 -14.49 2.08 4.94
N SER A 222 -13.28 1.52 4.88
CA SER A 222 -12.09 2.19 5.41
C SER A 222 -11.80 3.52 4.69
N LEU A 223 -11.88 3.53 3.36
CA LEU A 223 -11.73 4.76 2.57
C LEU A 223 -12.79 5.81 2.92
N CYS A 224 -14.05 5.38 3.07
CA CYS A 224 -15.14 6.27 3.45
C CYS A 224 -14.95 6.85 4.85
N ILE A 225 -14.41 6.08 5.80
CA ILE A 225 -14.08 6.55 7.15
C ILE A 225 -12.99 7.62 7.10
N GLU A 226 -11.92 7.41 6.34
CA GLU A 226 -10.83 8.39 6.18
C GLU A 226 -11.35 9.72 5.62
N ILE A 227 -12.23 9.67 4.62
CA ILE A 227 -12.73 10.84 3.89
C ILE A 227 -13.96 11.49 4.53
N ARG A 228 -14.71 10.73 5.34
CA ARG A 228 -15.91 11.09 6.11
C ARG A 228 -17.15 11.51 5.31
N TYR A 229 -17.04 12.39 4.30
CA TYR A 229 -18.21 12.86 3.56
C TYR A 229 -18.91 11.76 2.77
N ALA A 230 -18.20 10.67 2.44
CA ALA A 230 -18.72 9.53 1.70
C ALA A 230 -19.43 8.49 2.58
N ILE A 231 -19.37 8.62 3.92
CA ILE A 231 -20.02 7.69 4.86
C ILE A 231 -21.51 7.48 4.56
N PRO A 232 -22.34 8.54 4.34
CA PRO A 232 -23.75 8.33 4.06
C PRO A 232 -24.01 7.46 2.82
N LYS A 233 -23.27 7.69 1.73
CA LYS A 233 -23.41 6.89 0.49
C LYS A 233 -22.98 5.43 0.71
N GLN A 234 -21.95 5.20 1.53
CA GLN A 234 -21.55 3.85 1.89
C GLN A 234 -22.59 3.12 2.74
N ILE A 235 -23.26 3.82 3.67
CA ILE A 235 -24.38 3.25 4.44
C ILE A 235 -25.53 2.87 3.50
N ASP A 236 -25.89 3.76 2.57
CA ASP A 236 -26.93 3.51 1.56
C ASP A 236 -26.59 2.24 0.76
N ASN A 237 -25.35 2.10 0.30
CA ASN A 237 -24.88 0.91 -0.42
C ASN A 237 -24.97 -0.37 0.43
N LEU A 238 -24.49 -0.33 1.68
CA LEU A 238 -24.55 -1.50 2.58
C LEU A 238 -25.99 -1.93 2.89
N LEU A 239 -26.90 -0.97 3.12
CA LEU A 239 -28.32 -1.26 3.36
C LEU A 239 -29.00 -1.82 2.10
N ASN A 240 -28.71 -1.27 0.92
CA ASN A 240 -29.23 -1.77 -0.36
C ASN A 240 -28.82 -3.23 -0.63
N ILE A 241 -27.65 -3.64 -0.15
CA ILE A 241 -27.20 -5.04 -0.23
C ILE A 241 -27.85 -5.89 0.87
N LEU A 242 -28.00 -5.35 2.07
CA LEU A 242 -28.53 -6.09 3.23
C LEU A 242 -30.02 -6.45 3.09
N LEU A 243 -30.85 -5.50 2.63
CA LEU A 243 -32.30 -5.62 2.65
C LEU A 243 -32.81 -6.85 1.86
N PRO A 244 -32.37 -7.10 0.61
CA PRO A 244 -32.80 -8.29 -0.14
C PRO A 244 -32.35 -9.60 0.49
N ILE A 245 -31.19 -9.60 1.20
CA ILE A 245 -30.61 -10.80 1.81
C ILE A 245 -31.34 -11.17 3.11
N LYS A 246 -31.94 -10.20 3.81
CA LYS A 246 -32.63 -10.40 5.09
C LYS A 246 -33.80 -11.40 4.99
N GLU A 247 -34.39 -11.54 3.80
CA GLU A 247 -35.47 -12.49 3.53
C GLU A 247 -34.96 -13.92 3.23
N ASP A 248 -33.68 -14.07 2.89
CA ASP A 248 -33.06 -15.38 2.63
C ASP A 248 -32.52 -16.03 3.92
N CYS A 249 -33.09 -17.18 4.26
CA CYS A 249 -32.71 -17.96 5.45
C CYS A 249 -31.49 -18.88 5.23
N SER A 250 -30.89 -18.90 4.04
CA SER A 250 -29.75 -19.74 3.69
C SER A 250 -28.50 -19.45 4.53
N SER A 251 -27.63 -20.45 4.71
CA SER A 251 -26.37 -20.26 5.44
C SER A 251 -25.42 -19.29 4.72
N ALA A 252 -25.44 -19.28 3.38
CA ALA A 252 -24.67 -18.36 2.55
C ALA A 252 -25.14 -16.90 2.74
N ALA A 253 -26.45 -16.67 2.76
CA ALA A 253 -27.02 -15.36 3.06
C ALA A 253 -26.57 -14.84 4.43
N ARG A 254 -26.58 -15.70 5.46
CA ARG A 254 -26.11 -15.33 6.81
C ARG A 254 -24.66 -14.86 6.84
N ILE A 255 -23.75 -15.51 6.11
CA ILE A 255 -22.34 -15.09 6.05
C ILE A 255 -22.24 -13.69 5.46
N ARG A 256 -22.93 -13.41 4.36
CA ARG A 256 -22.96 -12.08 3.74
C ARG A 256 -23.57 -11.02 4.65
N MET A 257 -24.66 -11.34 5.33
CA MET A 257 -25.24 -10.45 6.34
C MET A 257 -24.22 -10.09 7.42
N LEU A 258 -23.47 -11.08 7.95
CA LEU A 258 -22.45 -10.81 8.96
C LEU A 258 -21.32 -9.90 8.45
N ILE A 259 -20.88 -10.09 7.21
CA ILE A 259 -19.90 -9.20 6.57
C ILE A 259 -20.44 -7.77 6.52
N ILE A 260 -21.68 -7.58 6.05
CA ILE A 260 -22.29 -6.25 5.91
C ILE A 260 -22.52 -5.58 7.28
N LEU A 261 -23.05 -6.33 8.25
CA LEU A 261 -23.29 -5.84 9.61
C LEU A 261 -22.00 -5.46 10.33
N ARG A 262 -20.89 -6.14 10.04
CA ARG A 262 -19.56 -5.77 10.55
C ARG A 262 -19.16 -4.38 10.08
N GLU A 263 -19.36 -4.06 8.80
CA GLU A 263 -19.04 -2.74 8.26
C GLU A 263 -20.02 -1.66 8.76
N LEU A 264 -21.32 -1.95 8.83
CA LEU A 264 -22.30 -1.02 9.43
C LEU A 264 -21.97 -0.71 10.89
N LYS A 265 -21.51 -1.71 11.67
CA LYS A 265 -21.04 -1.50 13.04
C LYS A 265 -19.85 -0.54 13.11
N ARG A 266 -18.89 -0.63 12.17
CA ARG A 266 -17.77 0.32 12.09
C ARG A 266 -18.27 1.74 11.79
N LEU A 267 -19.24 1.88 10.88
CA LEU A 267 -19.82 3.18 10.52
C LEU A 267 -20.72 3.77 11.63
N ALA A 268 -21.27 2.95 12.51
CA ALA A 268 -22.07 3.39 13.65
C ALA A 268 -21.25 4.21 14.68
N GLU A 269 -19.92 4.09 14.70
CA GLU A 269 -19.03 4.97 15.48
C GLU A 269 -19.14 6.45 15.05
N TYR A 270 -19.67 6.70 13.86
CA TYR A 270 -19.89 8.02 13.26
C TYR A 270 -21.39 8.37 13.19
N SER A 271 -22.15 8.03 14.23
CA SER A 271 -23.62 8.16 14.29
C SER A 271 -24.15 9.55 13.97
N ASN A 272 -23.36 10.61 14.23
CA ASN A 272 -23.71 12.00 13.90
C ASN A 272 -23.76 12.30 12.40
N ILE A 273 -23.29 11.39 11.55
CA ILE A 273 -23.25 11.51 10.08
C ILE A 273 -24.41 10.73 9.43
N TRP A 274 -25.08 9.85 10.18
CA TRP A 274 -26.20 9.06 9.67
C TRP A 274 -27.41 9.94 9.38
N LYS A 275 -28.10 9.65 8.28
CA LYS A 275 -29.41 10.26 7.97
C LYS A 275 -30.49 9.57 8.78
N GLU A 276 -31.54 10.31 9.13
CA GLU A 276 -32.71 9.76 9.86
C GLU A 276 -33.32 8.55 9.13
N GLU A 277 -33.52 8.67 7.81
CA GLU A 277 -34.01 7.58 6.95
C GLU A 277 -33.16 6.30 7.02
N GLN A 278 -31.84 6.44 7.18
CA GLN A 278 -30.92 5.29 7.28
C GLN A 278 -31.05 4.58 8.63
N VAL A 279 -31.28 5.34 9.70
CA VAL A 279 -31.51 4.81 11.04
C VAL A 279 -32.88 4.12 11.12
N GLU A 280 -33.91 4.66 10.46
CA GLU A 280 -35.23 4.05 10.40
C GLU A 280 -35.25 2.75 9.56
N THR A 281 -34.40 2.68 8.54
CA THR A 281 -34.31 1.51 7.64
C THR A 281 -33.58 0.32 8.29
N PHE A 282 -32.64 0.59 9.19
CA PHE A 282 -31.80 -0.42 9.85
C PHE A 282 -32.57 -1.23 10.91
#